data_AF-A0A4R4R1I6-F1
#
_entry.id   AF-A0A4R4R1I6-F1
#
_cell.length_a   1.000
_cell.length_b   1.000
_cell.length_c   1.000
_cell.angle_alpha   90.00
_cell.angle_beta   90.00
_cell.angle_gamma   90.00
#
_symmetry.space_group_name_H-M   'P 1'
#
loop_
_entity.id
_entity.type
_entity.pdbx_description
1 polymer ?
#
loop_
_entity_poly.entity_id
_entity_poly.type
_entity_poly.pdbx_seq_one_letter_code
_entity_poly.pdbx_strand_id
1 'polypeptide(L)'
;MTSWTTPRPGGGEPPAARGPLTASPLDPLPPRMVPPPPPPIGRTLPLTARVLVAVVLVLGNPWAYPVLFEWVSDLPDSEGLAGLVTGLGEMTVFALRWPHWDPRIAEPRMLGYALAQNLRTLLFVLVTVWLLRRLATGAPPRRAYRVLAVFAAPLVGAAVAAVGVTALLVMVDNLHVYGYRDDPSRVVRDMLAGGLHAGFVLGGLLAWVQARWPDPVGTDVSAIDRR
;
A
#
# COMPACT_ATOMS: atom_id res chain seq x y z
N MET A 1 -76.13 -5.42 68.79
CA MET A 1 -76.99 -4.24 68.58
C MET A 1 -77.33 -4.15 67.09
N THR A 2 -78.62 -4.05 66.79
CA THR A 2 -79.29 -4.21 65.49
C THR A 2 -79.51 -2.89 64.75
N SER A 3 -79.41 -2.89 63.41
CA SER A 3 -80.43 -2.41 62.44
C SER A 3 -79.93 -2.64 61.00
N TRP A 4 -80.51 -3.54 60.18
CA TRP A 4 -81.63 -3.29 59.23
C TRP A 4 -81.31 -2.09 58.31
N THR A 5 -81.15 -2.22 56.98
CA THR A 5 -82.17 -2.57 55.97
C THR A 5 -81.55 -2.82 54.57
N THR A 6 -82.06 -3.81 53.84
CA THR A 6 -82.08 -3.85 52.37
C THR A 6 -83.26 -3.05 51.83
N PRO A 7 -83.16 -2.47 50.61
CA PRO A 7 -84.00 -3.01 49.54
C PRO A 7 -83.32 -3.02 48.15
N ARG A 8 -83.47 -4.15 47.46
CA ARG A 8 -83.63 -4.26 45.99
C ARG A 8 -85.16 -4.24 45.71
N PRO A 9 -85.72 -4.17 44.48
CA PRO A 9 -85.12 -4.24 43.14
C PRO A 9 -85.76 -3.34 42.05
N GLY A 10 -85.17 -3.36 40.85
CA GLY A 10 -85.75 -2.85 39.60
C GLY A 10 -84.65 -2.24 38.75
N GLY A 11 -84.42 -2.59 37.49
CA GLY A 11 -85.05 -3.48 36.53
C GLY A 11 -84.37 -3.20 35.20
N GLY A 12 -84.31 -4.18 34.30
CA GLY A 12 -84.11 -3.92 32.88
C GLY A 12 -82.66 -3.90 32.35
N GLU A 13 -82.47 -4.79 31.38
CA GLU A 13 -81.50 -4.79 30.26
C GLU A 13 -80.11 -5.44 30.41
N PRO A 14 -79.73 -6.30 29.44
CA PRO A 14 -78.46 -7.02 29.42
C PRO A 14 -77.30 -6.07 29.11
N PRO A 15 -76.08 -6.33 29.61
CA PRO A 15 -74.93 -5.50 29.30
C PRO A 15 -74.61 -5.60 27.80
N ALA A 16 -74.87 -4.49 27.11
CA ALA A 16 -74.49 -4.25 25.72
C ALA A 16 -72.97 -4.42 25.51
N ALA A 17 -72.64 -4.81 24.28
CA ALA A 17 -71.34 -5.20 23.77
C ALA A 17 -70.15 -4.41 24.37
N ARG A 18 -69.17 -5.16 24.92
CA ARG A 18 -67.85 -4.63 25.27
C ARG A 18 -67.16 -4.15 24.00
N GLY A 19 -66.94 -2.84 23.92
CA GLY A 19 -66.22 -2.16 22.85
C GLY A 19 -64.77 -2.65 22.68
N PRO A 20 -64.10 -2.22 21.59
CA PRO A 20 -62.83 -2.78 21.17
C PRO A 20 -61.74 -2.50 22.20
N LEU A 21 -60.95 -3.54 22.48
CA LEU A 21 -59.75 -3.50 23.33
C LEU A 21 -58.86 -2.33 22.90
N THR A 22 -58.82 -1.29 23.73
CA THR A 22 -57.86 -0.19 23.60
C THR A 22 -56.47 -0.74 23.84
N ALA A 23 -55.73 -0.97 22.75
CA ALA A 23 -54.33 -1.33 22.78
C ALA A 23 -53.56 -0.21 23.51
N SER A 24 -53.04 -0.52 24.69
CA SER A 24 -52.11 0.34 25.40
C SER A 24 -50.86 0.50 24.54
N PRO A 25 -50.38 1.73 24.27
CA PRO A 25 -49.18 1.92 23.47
C PRO A 25 -47.98 1.34 24.23
N LEU A 26 -47.44 0.25 23.69
CA LEU A 26 -46.15 -0.29 24.11
C LEU A 26 -45.09 0.80 23.95
N ASP A 27 -44.33 0.97 25.02
CA ASP A 27 -43.12 1.79 25.11
C ASP A 27 -42.26 1.62 23.84
N PRO A 28 -41.92 2.71 23.10
CA PRO A 28 -41.15 2.57 21.88
C PRO A 28 -39.77 1.99 22.22
N LEU A 29 -39.43 0.88 21.54
CA LEU A 29 -38.11 0.25 21.62
C LEU A 29 -37.00 1.32 21.57
N PRO A 30 -35.92 1.18 22.37
CA PRO A 30 -34.84 2.14 22.38
C PRO A 30 -34.30 2.32 20.96
N PRO A 31 -33.96 3.56 20.57
CA PRO A 31 -33.50 3.85 19.22
C PRO A 31 -32.32 2.93 18.89
N ARG A 32 -32.43 2.23 17.74
CA ARG A 32 -31.35 1.40 17.21
C ARG A 32 -30.05 2.20 17.30
N MET A 33 -29.08 1.71 18.07
CA MET A 33 -27.74 2.29 18.12
C MET A 33 -27.26 2.39 16.67
N VAL A 34 -27.13 3.63 16.19
CA VAL A 34 -26.57 3.89 14.87
C VAL A 34 -25.19 3.24 14.87
N PRO A 35 -24.89 2.33 13.93
CA PRO A 35 -23.58 1.71 13.87
C PRO A 35 -22.52 2.82 13.83
N PRO A 36 -21.41 2.66 14.57
CA PRO A 36 -20.39 3.69 14.65
C PRO A 36 -19.96 4.09 13.23
N PRO A 37 -19.74 5.39 12.97
CA PRO A 37 -19.33 5.84 11.66
C PRO A 37 -18.10 5.05 11.21
N PRO A 38 -18.05 4.60 9.94
CA PRO A 38 -16.91 3.85 9.45
C PRO A 38 -15.62 4.66 9.68
N PRO A 39 -14.51 4.00 10.02
CA PRO A 39 -13.27 4.68 10.33
C PRO A 39 -12.86 5.59 9.16
N PRO A 40 -12.29 6.78 9.44
CA PRO A 40 -11.91 7.71 8.39
C PRO A 40 -10.93 7.05 7.42
N ILE A 41 -11.34 6.99 6.15
CA ILE A 41 -10.65 6.31 5.04
C ILE A 41 -9.21 6.84 4.79
N GLY A 42 -8.81 7.96 5.42
CA GLY A 42 -7.53 8.63 5.18
C GLY A 42 -6.31 8.21 6.03
N ARG A 43 -6.47 7.33 7.03
CA ARG A 43 -5.35 6.96 7.94
C ARG A 43 -4.59 5.70 7.54
N THR A 44 -5.12 4.92 6.60
CA THR A 44 -4.51 3.63 6.26
C THR A 44 -3.74 3.71 4.94
N LEU A 45 -2.52 3.15 4.90
CA LEU A 45 -1.73 3.06 3.67
C LEU A 45 -2.46 2.18 2.65
N PRO A 46 -2.47 2.54 1.35
CA PRO A 46 -3.02 1.67 0.31
C PRO A 46 -2.24 0.36 0.25
N LEU A 47 -2.90 -0.73 -0.17
CA LEU A 47 -2.32 -2.06 -0.21
C LEU A 47 -0.99 -2.08 -0.97
N THR A 48 -0.92 -1.43 -2.13
CA THR A 48 0.28 -1.31 -2.96
C THR A 48 1.44 -0.66 -2.20
N ALA A 49 1.19 0.36 -1.38
CA ALA A 49 2.22 0.97 -0.54
C ALA A 49 2.68 0.02 0.58
N ARG A 50 1.77 -0.76 1.18
CA ARG A 50 2.16 -1.76 2.19
C ARG A 50 3.01 -2.87 1.60
N VAL A 51 2.62 -3.38 0.43
CA VAL A 51 3.38 -4.41 -0.31
C VAL A 51 4.76 -3.87 -0.66
N LEU A 52 4.85 -2.64 -1.19
CA LEU A 52 6.13 -2.02 -1.50
C LEU A 52 7.03 -1.95 -0.26
N VAL A 53 6.53 -1.43 0.86
CA VAL A 53 7.32 -1.30 2.09
C VAL A 53 7.78 -2.66 2.59
N ALA A 54 6.91 -3.66 2.60
CA ALA A 54 7.27 -5.03 2.99
C ALA A 54 8.37 -5.61 2.08
N VAL A 55 8.22 -5.47 0.76
CA VAL A 55 9.21 -5.94 -0.22
C VAL A 55 10.55 -5.23 -0.03
N VAL A 56 10.56 -3.91 0.12
CA VAL A 56 11.81 -3.14 0.32
C VAL A 56 12.49 -3.51 1.65
N LEU A 57 11.73 -3.76 2.72
CA LEU A 57 12.30 -4.21 3.99
C LEU A 57 12.90 -5.61 3.90
N VAL A 58 12.26 -6.52 3.17
CA VAL A 58 12.78 -7.89 2.96
C VAL A 58 14.02 -7.86 2.08
N LEU A 59 13.97 -7.18 0.93
CA LEU A 59 15.07 -7.13 -0.03
C LEU A 59 16.27 -6.33 0.47
N GLY A 60 16.01 -5.22 1.15
CA GLY A 60 17.05 -4.37 1.72
C GLY A 60 17.67 -4.92 2.99
N ASN A 61 17.16 -6.04 3.52
CA ASN A 61 17.72 -6.65 4.71
C ASN A 61 19.21 -7.02 4.47
N PRO A 62 20.13 -6.64 5.37
CA PRO A 62 21.56 -6.96 5.24
C PRO A 62 21.85 -8.46 5.16
N TRP A 63 20.94 -9.33 5.60
CA TRP A 63 21.05 -10.79 5.44
C TRP A 63 20.49 -11.33 4.13
N ALA A 64 19.59 -10.59 3.46
CA ALA A 64 19.07 -10.97 2.15
C ALA A 64 20.06 -10.61 1.03
N TYR A 65 20.82 -9.53 1.21
CA TYR A 65 21.76 -9.03 0.20
C TYR A 65 22.84 -10.05 -0.23
N PRO A 66 23.48 -10.83 0.66
CA PRO A 66 24.43 -11.88 0.28
C PRO A 66 23.76 -13.01 -0.48
N VAL A 67 22.57 -13.45 -0.06
CA VAL A 67 21.81 -14.51 -0.73
C VAL A 67 21.43 -14.11 -2.16
N LEU A 68 20.99 -12.86 -2.34
CA LEU A 68 20.74 -12.30 -3.68
C LEU A 68 22.02 -12.21 -4.51
N PHE A 69 23.20 -12.06 -3.90
CA PHE A 69 24.47 -12.06 -4.63
C PHE A 69 24.88 -13.46 -5.08
N GLU A 70 24.69 -14.46 -4.22
CA GLU A 70 24.93 -15.87 -4.53
C GLU A 70 24.03 -16.34 -5.69
N TRP A 71 22.74 -15.96 -5.68
CA TRP A 71 21.82 -16.30 -6.77
C TRP A 71 22.25 -15.80 -8.15
N VAL A 72 22.92 -14.64 -8.23
CA VAL A 72 23.50 -14.16 -9.51
C VAL A 72 24.61 -15.10 -9.98
N SER A 73 25.42 -15.57 -9.03
CA SER A 73 26.60 -16.40 -9.31
C SER A 73 26.23 -17.85 -9.66
N ASP A 74 25.04 -18.31 -9.24
CA ASP A 74 24.52 -19.65 -9.48
C ASP A 74 23.75 -19.79 -10.81
N LEU A 75 23.54 -18.70 -11.55
CA LEU A 75 22.86 -18.75 -12.85
C LEU A 75 23.77 -19.40 -13.91
N PRO A 76 23.27 -20.38 -14.70
CA PRO A 76 24.08 -21.03 -15.71
C PRO A 76 24.34 -20.10 -16.90
N ASP A 77 25.60 -20.00 -17.30
CA ASP A 77 25.98 -19.41 -18.58
C ASP A 77 25.41 -20.27 -19.72
N SER A 78 24.32 -19.79 -20.32
CA SER A 78 23.60 -20.49 -21.37
C SER A 78 23.40 -19.55 -22.56
N GLU A 79 23.50 -20.08 -23.77
CA GLU A 79 23.30 -19.31 -25.01
C GLU A 79 21.85 -19.43 -25.53
N GLY A 80 21.47 -18.52 -26.43
CA GLY A 80 20.16 -18.54 -27.08
C GLY A 80 18.99 -18.15 -26.16
N LEU A 81 17.87 -18.87 -26.27
CA LEU A 81 16.65 -18.58 -25.50
C LEU A 81 16.84 -18.78 -23.99
N ALA A 82 17.65 -19.75 -23.58
CA ALA A 82 18.00 -19.97 -22.19
C ALA A 82 18.82 -18.79 -21.64
N GLY A 83 19.77 -18.29 -22.44
CA GLY A 83 20.55 -17.08 -22.13
C GLY A 83 19.71 -15.82 -21.96
N LEU A 84 18.64 -15.67 -22.73
CA LEU A 84 17.69 -14.56 -22.54
C LEU A 84 16.97 -14.65 -21.20
N VAL A 85 16.59 -15.86 -20.77
CA VAL A 85 15.91 -16.09 -19.48
C VAL A 85 16.88 -15.88 -18.31
N THR A 86 18.11 -16.39 -18.40
CA THR A 86 19.12 -16.16 -17.36
C THR A 86 19.50 -14.70 -17.27
N GLY A 87 19.68 -14.00 -18.41
CA GLY A 87 19.93 -12.56 -18.43
C GLY A 87 18.79 -11.73 -17.82
N LEU A 88 17.52 -12.12 -18.06
CA LEU A 88 16.38 -11.51 -17.37
C LEU A 88 16.41 -11.79 -15.86
N GLY A 89 16.81 -13.00 -15.46
CA GLY A 89 17.02 -13.39 -14.06
C GLY A 89 18.07 -12.52 -13.39
N GLU A 90 19.25 -12.39 -13.99
CA GLU A 90 20.34 -11.54 -13.51
C GLU A 90 19.90 -10.08 -13.37
N MET A 91 19.26 -9.52 -14.40
CA MET A 91 18.75 -8.15 -14.34
C MET A 91 17.73 -7.97 -13.22
N THR A 92 16.86 -8.97 -13.00
CA THR A 92 15.88 -8.94 -11.92
C THR A 92 16.56 -8.99 -10.57
N VAL A 93 17.52 -9.89 -10.36
CA VAL A 93 18.24 -10.00 -9.08
C VAL A 93 19.07 -8.74 -8.82
N PHE A 94 19.74 -8.20 -9.85
CA PHE A 94 20.46 -6.92 -9.77
C PHE A 94 19.53 -5.77 -9.34
N ALA A 95 18.34 -5.70 -9.94
CA ALA A 95 17.31 -4.73 -9.59
C ALA A 95 16.78 -4.90 -8.16
N LEU A 96 16.61 -6.14 -7.69
CA LEU A 96 16.13 -6.45 -6.34
C LEU A 96 17.17 -6.09 -5.25
N ARG A 97 18.46 -6.07 -5.60
CA ARG A 97 19.54 -5.59 -4.73
C ARG A 97 19.60 -4.07 -4.62
N TRP A 98 18.83 -3.36 -5.46
CA TRP A 98 18.79 -1.90 -5.44
C TRP A 98 18.36 -1.39 -4.07
N PRO A 99 17.18 -1.69 -3.51
CA PRO A 99 16.90 -1.33 -2.13
C PRO A 99 17.92 -2.00 -1.21
N HIS A 100 18.78 -1.21 -0.57
CA HIS A 100 19.83 -1.72 0.31
C HIS A 100 19.90 -0.86 1.56
N TRP A 101 19.86 -1.52 2.72
CA TRP A 101 20.10 -0.90 4.01
C TRP A 101 21.49 -1.30 4.48
N ASP A 102 22.35 -0.30 4.70
CA ASP A 102 23.66 -0.52 5.32
C ASP A 102 23.63 -0.04 6.77
N PRO A 103 23.41 -0.95 7.74
CA PRO A 103 23.44 -0.61 9.16
C PRO A 103 24.88 -0.48 9.70
N ARG A 104 25.90 -0.89 8.94
CA ARG A 104 27.30 -0.94 9.40
C ARG A 104 28.00 0.39 9.15
N ILE A 105 27.50 1.42 9.83
CA ILE A 105 28.11 2.76 9.90
C ILE A 105 29.45 2.74 10.71
N ALA A 106 30.02 1.56 10.96
CA ALA A 106 31.14 1.36 11.87
C ALA A 106 32.50 1.82 11.32
N GLU A 107 32.66 1.90 9.99
CA GLU A 107 33.90 2.36 9.37
C GLU A 107 33.78 3.80 8.88
N PRO A 108 34.54 4.77 9.47
CA PRO A 108 34.45 6.18 9.11
C PRO A 108 34.70 6.46 7.63
N ARG A 109 35.50 5.61 6.97
CA ARG A 109 35.85 5.74 5.54
C ARG A 109 34.70 5.34 4.60
N MET A 110 33.75 4.54 5.07
CA MET A 110 32.57 4.12 4.29
C MET A 110 31.30 4.88 4.69
N LEU A 111 31.38 5.78 5.67
CA LEU A 111 30.24 6.53 6.21
C LEU A 111 29.46 7.28 5.12
N GLY A 112 30.15 8.02 4.24
CA GLY A 112 29.49 8.78 3.17
C GLY A 112 28.74 7.88 2.18
N TYR A 113 29.34 6.76 1.83
CA TYR A 113 28.73 5.74 0.97
C TYR A 113 27.51 5.09 1.63
N ALA A 114 27.63 4.63 2.88
CA ALA A 114 26.52 4.01 3.61
C ALA A 114 25.34 4.98 3.80
N LEU A 115 25.62 6.26 4.11
CA LEU A 115 24.60 7.31 4.18
C LEU A 115 23.92 7.54 2.84
N ALA A 116 24.69 7.60 1.74
CA ALA A 116 24.14 7.75 0.40
C ALA A 116 23.23 6.56 0.01
N GLN A 117 23.63 5.33 0.33
CA GLN A 117 22.82 4.14 0.07
C GLN A 117 21.53 4.11 0.89
N ASN A 118 21.60 4.43 2.18
CA ASN A 118 20.42 4.50 3.04
C ASN A 118 19.48 5.64 2.59
N LEU A 119 20.01 6.81 2.24
CA LEU A 119 19.23 7.92 1.72
C LEU A 119 18.56 7.57 0.39
N ARG A 120 19.24 6.85 -0.50
CA ARG A 120 18.68 6.36 -1.77
C ARG A 120 17.45 5.51 -1.53
N THR A 121 17.57 4.52 -0.65
CA THR A 121 16.45 3.62 -0.32
C THR A 121 15.31 4.38 0.35
N LEU A 122 15.61 5.35 1.24
CA LEU A 122 14.60 6.21 1.85
C LEU A 122 13.87 7.08 0.83
N LEU A 123 14.59 7.78 -0.04
CA LEU A 123 14.00 8.62 -1.09
C LEU A 123 13.09 7.80 -2.00
N PHE A 124 13.56 6.61 -2.41
CA PHE A 124 12.76 5.70 -3.23
C PHE A 124 11.44 5.34 -2.54
N VAL A 125 11.50 4.88 -1.27
CA VAL A 125 10.30 4.49 -0.51
C VAL A 125 9.37 5.68 -0.28
N LEU A 126 9.90 6.81 0.18
CA LEU A 126 9.10 7.99 0.53
C LEU A 126 8.38 8.56 -0.69
N VAL A 127 9.09 8.74 -1.81
CA VAL A 127 8.49 9.28 -3.05
C VAL A 127 7.45 8.30 -3.61
N THR A 128 7.78 7.01 -3.65
CA THR A 128 6.85 6.00 -4.20
C THR A 128 5.60 5.86 -3.33
N VAL A 129 5.74 5.79 -2.01
CA VAL A 129 4.59 5.73 -1.08
C VAL A 129 3.76 7.02 -1.16
N TRP A 130 4.40 8.18 -1.28
CA TRP A 130 3.69 9.45 -1.47
C TRP A 130 2.87 9.45 -2.77
N LEU A 131 3.45 9.01 -3.88
CA LEU A 131 2.76 8.87 -5.17
C LEU A 131 1.59 7.88 -5.06
N LEU A 132 1.81 6.69 -4.50
CA LEU A 132 0.77 5.68 -4.33
C LEU A 132 -0.37 6.15 -3.43
N ARG A 133 -0.06 6.91 -2.36
CA ARG A 133 -1.06 7.52 -1.49
C ARG A 133 -1.86 8.57 -2.24
N ARG A 134 -1.20 9.42 -3.04
CA ARG A 134 -1.86 10.44 -3.87
C ARG A 134 -2.80 9.80 -4.90
N LEU A 135 -2.37 8.71 -5.53
CA LEU A 135 -3.18 7.93 -6.47
C LEU A 135 -4.40 7.29 -5.79
N ALA A 136 -4.27 6.87 -4.52
CA ALA A 136 -5.39 6.31 -3.76
C ALA A 136 -6.43 7.35 -3.32
N THR A 137 -6.04 8.62 -3.14
CA THR A 137 -6.94 9.71 -2.73
C THR A 137 -7.70 10.39 -3.88
N GLY A 138 -7.30 10.15 -5.14
CA GLY A 138 -7.94 10.75 -6.31
C GLY A 138 -9.23 10.04 -6.74
N ALA A 139 -10.10 10.76 -7.45
CA ALA A 139 -11.29 10.18 -8.07
C ALA A 139 -10.90 8.97 -8.96
N PRO A 140 -11.64 7.85 -8.91
CA PRO A 140 -11.23 6.59 -9.54
C PRO A 140 -11.13 6.71 -11.07
N PRO A 141 -9.93 6.68 -11.70
CA PRO A 141 -9.87 6.53 -13.15
C PRO A 141 -10.21 5.09 -13.54
N ARG A 142 -10.45 4.82 -14.84
CA ARG A 142 -10.65 3.45 -15.35
C ARG A 142 -9.49 2.54 -14.90
N ARG A 143 -9.80 1.27 -14.61
CA ARG A 143 -8.88 0.28 -14.04
C ARG A 143 -7.51 0.22 -14.74
N ALA A 144 -7.48 0.29 -16.07
CA ALA A 144 -6.25 0.29 -16.85
C ALA A 144 -5.30 1.46 -16.50
N TYR A 145 -5.83 2.68 -16.34
CA TYR A 145 -5.04 3.84 -15.94
C TYR A 145 -4.53 3.74 -14.50
N ARG A 146 -5.28 3.08 -13.61
CA ARG A 146 -4.81 2.80 -12.24
C ARG A 146 -3.60 1.89 -12.24
N VAL A 147 -3.67 0.79 -13.00
CA VAL A 147 -2.57 -0.17 -13.11
C VAL A 147 -1.33 0.50 -13.70
N LEU A 148 -1.49 1.28 -14.76
CA LEU A 148 -0.39 2.03 -15.37
C LEU A 148 0.21 3.07 -14.41
N ALA A 149 -0.63 3.78 -13.65
CA ALA A 149 -0.16 4.76 -12.68
C ALA A 149 0.58 4.10 -11.49
N VAL A 150 0.10 2.95 -11.02
CA VAL A 150 0.78 2.14 -9.99
C VAL A 150 2.12 1.61 -10.49
N PHE A 151 2.20 1.19 -11.77
CA PHE A 151 3.45 0.81 -12.42
C PHE A 151 4.44 1.99 -12.50
N ALA A 152 3.96 3.18 -12.88
CA ALA A 152 4.79 4.35 -13.05
C ALA A 152 5.34 4.91 -11.73
N ALA A 153 4.63 4.71 -10.60
CA ALA A 153 5.04 5.28 -9.32
C ALA A 153 6.43 4.82 -8.84
N PRO A 154 6.79 3.52 -8.83
CA PRO A 154 8.14 3.08 -8.52
C PRO A 154 9.20 3.55 -9.51
N LEU A 155 8.87 3.65 -10.81
CA LEU A 155 9.80 4.19 -11.80
C LEU A 155 10.17 5.64 -11.51
N VAL A 156 9.17 6.48 -11.22
CA VAL A 156 9.39 7.88 -10.84
C VAL A 156 10.16 7.97 -9.52
N GLY A 157 9.76 7.19 -8.51
CA GLY A 157 10.47 7.13 -7.23
C GLY A 157 11.94 6.73 -7.38
N ALA A 158 12.23 5.76 -8.25
CA ALA A 158 13.58 5.28 -8.47
C ALA A 158 14.43 6.29 -9.26
N ALA A 159 13.85 6.95 -10.26
CA ALA A 159 14.52 8.03 -10.99
C ALA A 159 14.89 9.18 -10.04
N VAL A 160 13.94 9.62 -9.20
CA VAL A 160 14.20 10.68 -8.20
C VAL A 160 15.26 10.26 -7.20
N ALA A 161 15.22 9.01 -6.69
CA ALA A 161 16.23 8.50 -5.77
C ALA A 161 17.62 8.42 -6.40
N ALA A 162 17.72 7.92 -7.64
CA ALA A 162 18.98 7.81 -8.36
C ALA A 162 19.60 9.19 -8.65
N VAL A 163 18.80 10.15 -9.13
CA VAL A 163 19.25 11.53 -9.36
C VAL A 163 19.64 12.22 -8.05
N GLY A 164 18.80 12.11 -7.01
CA GLY A 164 19.05 12.75 -5.72
C GLY A 164 20.32 12.27 -5.04
N VAL A 165 20.60 10.96 -5.10
CA VAL A 165 21.82 10.38 -4.51
C VAL A 165 23.04 10.67 -5.36
N THR A 166 22.91 10.66 -6.68
CA THR A 166 24.00 11.09 -7.56
C THR A 166 24.40 12.53 -7.27
N ALA A 167 23.41 13.44 -7.14
CA ALA A 167 23.66 14.83 -6.77
C ALA A 167 24.33 14.96 -5.40
N LEU A 168 23.89 14.17 -4.41
CA LEU A 168 24.52 14.15 -3.08
C LEU A 168 25.98 13.67 -3.14
N LEU A 169 26.25 12.58 -3.85
CA LEU A 169 27.60 12.02 -4.00
C LEU A 169 28.56 12.98 -4.72
N VAL A 170 28.04 13.75 -5.68
CA VAL A 170 28.79 14.84 -6.31
C VAL A 170 29.14 15.93 -5.30
N MET A 171 28.18 16.34 -4.47
CA MET A 171 28.35 17.46 -3.53
C MET A 171 29.19 17.13 -2.30
N VAL A 172 29.10 15.89 -1.78
CA VAL A 172 29.74 15.51 -0.51
C VAL A 172 31.17 15.00 -0.71
N ASP A 173 31.43 14.27 -1.80
CA ASP A 173 32.68 13.50 -1.93
C ASP A 173 33.39 13.72 -3.28
N ASN A 174 32.97 14.67 -4.11
CA ASN A 174 33.47 14.81 -5.50
C ASN A 174 33.49 13.45 -6.24
N LEU A 175 32.48 12.60 -6.03
CA LEU A 175 32.39 11.24 -6.58
C LEU A 175 33.52 10.26 -6.18
N HIS A 176 34.31 10.55 -5.14
CA HIS A 176 35.35 9.64 -4.63
C HIS A 176 34.76 8.51 -3.79
N VAL A 177 33.87 7.72 -4.39
CA VAL A 177 33.31 6.53 -3.75
C VAL A 177 34.35 5.41 -3.76
N TYR A 178 34.52 4.74 -2.61
CA TYR A 178 35.41 3.59 -2.47
C TYR A 178 35.12 2.54 -3.55
N GLY A 179 36.11 2.18 -4.37
CA GLY A 179 35.98 1.21 -5.47
C GLY A 179 35.66 1.80 -6.87
N TYR A 180 35.37 3.10 -6.98
CA TYR A 180 35.04 3.76 -8.26
C TYR A 180 35.83 5.04 -8.55
N ARG A 181 36.96 5.20 -7.86
CA ARG A 181 37.80 6.40 -7.91
C ARG A 181 38.26 6.77 -9.33
N ASP A 182 38.39 5.77 -10.20
CA ASP A 182 38.93 5.94 -11.55
C ASP A 182 37.85 6.08 -12.64
N ASP A 183 36.57 5.84 -12.32
CA ASP A 183 35.46 5.98 -13.28
C ASP A 183 34.14 6.43 -12.62
N PRO A 184 34.00 7.75 -12.37
CA PRO A 184 32.77 8.32 -11.82
C PRO A 184 31.56 8.14 -12.76
N SER A 185 31.79 8.06 -14.07
CA SER A 185 30.71 7.92 -15.06
C SER A 185 30.03 6.55 -14.95
N ARG A 186 30.81 5.52 -14.64
CA ARG A 186 30.31 4.17 -14.36
C ARG A 186 29.41 4.14 -13.13
N VAL A 187 29.76 4.84 -12.05
CA VAL A 187 28.89 4.95 -10.86
C VAL A 187 27.54 5.53 -11.21
N VAL A 188 27.53 6.65 -11.95
CA VAL A 188 26.27 7.33 -12.34
C VAL A 188 25.44 6.41 -13.23
N ARG A 189 26.06 5.73 -14.20
CA ARG A 189 25.38 4.81 -15.09
C ARG A 189 24.79 3.62 -14.34
N ASP A 190 25.55 3.00 -13.45
CA ASP A 190 25.10 1.87 -12.64
C ASP A 190 23.99 2.31 -11.68
N MET A 191 24.05 3.55 -11.17
CA MET A 191 23.02 4.12 -10.31
C MET A 191 21.69 4.36 -11.02
N LEU A 192 21.76 4.95 -12.21
CA LEU A 192 20.57 5.20 -13.03
C LEU A 192 20.01 3.90 -13.58
N ALA A 193 20.85 3.02 -14.12
CA ALA A 193 20.43 1.73 -14.66
C ALA A 193 19.81 0.86 -13.56
N GLY A 194 20.51 0.67 -12.43
CA GLY A 194 19.99 -0.11 -11.30
C GLY A 194 18.68 0.45 -10.76
N GLY A 195 18.57 1.78 -10.63
CA GLY A 195 17.32 2.44 -10.23
C GLY A 195 16.18 2.18 -11.19
N LEU A 196 16.38 2.38 -12.48
CA LEU A 196 15.33 2.17 -13.48
C LEU A 196 14.89 0.71 -13.55
N HIS A 197 15.83 -0.24 -13.48
CA HIS A 197 15.49 -1.67 -13.44
C HIS A 197 14.72 -2.03 -12.16
N ALA A 198 15.13 -1.51 -11.01
CA ALA A 198 14.39 -1.69 -9.75
C ALA A 198 12.98 -1.11 -9.81
N GLY A 199 12.85 0.10 -10.36
CA GLY A 199 11.56 0.74 -10.59
C GLY A 199 10.67 -0.08 -11.53
N PHE A 200 11.25 -0.67 -12.58
CA PHE A 200 10.53 -1.53 -13.52
C PHE A 200 10.04 -2.83 -12.86
N VAL A 201 10.92 -3.56 -12.17
CA VAL A 201 10.60 -4.84 -11.51
C VAL A 201 9.55 -4.62 -10.40
N LEU A 202 9.77 -3.64 -9.52
CA LEU A 202 8.83 -3.33 -8.45
C LEU A 202 7.53 -2.72 -8.99
N GLY A 203 7.60 -1.90 -10.04
CA GLY A 203 6.44 -1.38 -10.76
C GLY A 203 5.58 -2.50 -11.33
N GLY A 204 6.19 -3.48 -11.99
CA GLY A 204 5.51 -4.65 -12.54
C GLY A 204 4.84 -5.49 -11.44
N LEU A 205 5.54 -5.72 -10.33
CA LEU A 205 4.99 -6.43 -9.17
C LEU A 205 3.77 -5.71 -8.60
N LEU A 206 3.86 -4.40 -8.36
CA LEU A 206 2.73 -3.62 -7.81
C LEU A 206 1.56 -3.54 -8.78
N ALA A 207 1.83 -3.40 -10.08
CA ALA A 207 0.82 -3.40 -11.13
C ALA A 207 0.09 -4.75 -11.20
N TRP A 208 0.82 -5.86 -11.07
CA TRP A 208 0.24 -7.19 -10.99
C TRP A 208 -0.64 -7.36 -9.75
N VAL A 209 -0.17 -6.92 -8.57
CA VAL A 209 -0.99 -6.89 -7.35
C VAL A 209 -2.26 -6.07 -7.58
N GLN A 210 -2.14 -4.86 -8.11
CA GLN A 210 -3.30 -4.00 -8.40
C GLN A 210 -4.29 -4.64 -9.40
N ALA A 211 -3.79 -5.35 -10.40
CA ALA A 211 -4.60 -6.03 -11.41
C ALA A 211 -5.31 -7.29 -10.88
N ARG A 212 -4.75 -7.94 -9.84
CA ARG A 212 -5.31 -9.17 -9.26
C ARG A 212 -6.37 -8.92 -8.21
N TRP A 213 -6.41 -7.73 -7.61
CA TRP A 213 -7.39 -7.41 -6.57
C TRP A 213 -8.66 -6.80 -7.18
N PRO A 214 -9.85 -7.27 -6.75
CA PRO A 214 -11.12 -6.63 -7.13
C PRO A 214 -11.16 -5.20 -6.62
N ASP A 215 -11.68 -4.26 -7.42
CA ASP A 215 -12.02 -2.94 -6.90
C ASP A 215 -13.01 -3.14 -5.73
N PRO A 216 -12.85 -2.42 -4.60
CA PRO A 216 -13.80 -2.50 -3.50
C PRO A 216 -15.21 -2.17 -4.03
N VAL A 217 -16.12 -3.14 -3.92
CA VAL A 217 -17.51 -3.05 -4.33
C VAL A 217 -18.12 -1.78 -3.74
N GLY A 218 -18.50 -0.83 -4.58
CA GLY A 218 -19.14 0.39 -4.13
C GLY A 218 -18.83 1.61 -4.97
N THR A 219 -19.23 1.58 -6.24
CA THR A 219 -19.74 2.73 -7.00
C THR A 219 -20.11 2.22 -8.39
N ASP A 220 -21.18 1.43 -8.47
CA ASP A 220 -21.94 1.31 -9.72
C ASP A 220 -22.57 2.67 -10.01
N VAL A 221 -21.78 3.56 -10.61
CA VAL A 221 -22.24 4.84 -11.20
C VAL A 221 -23.23 4.55 -12.35
N SER A 222 -23.24 3.32 -12.87
CA SER A 222 -24.19 2.79 -13.84
C SER A 222 -25.63 2.69 -13.33
N ALA A 223 -25.89 2.80 -12.02
CA ALA A 223 -27.24 2.74 -11.46
C ALA A 223 -27.95 4.11 -11.36
N ILE A 224 -27.22 5.23 -11.53
CA ILE A 224 -27.79 6.58 -11.37
C ILE A 224 -28.38 7.13 -12.67
N ASP A 225 -27.94 6.66 -13.84
CA ASP A 225 -28.44 7.13 -15.15
C ASP A 225 -29.70 6.41 -15.66
N ARG A 226 -30.43 5.68 -14.80
CA ARG A 226 -31.67 4.97 -15.17
C ARG A 226 -32.90 5.34 -14.34
N ARG A 227 -32.98 6.55 -13.79
CA ARG A 227 -34.21 7.06 -13.17
C ARG A 227 -34.58 8.44 -13.68
#